data_AF-A0A6J8C2N1-F1
#
_entry.id   AF-A0A6J8C2N1-F1
#
_cell.length_a   1.000
_cell.length_b   1.000
_cell.length_c   1.000
_cell.angle_alpha   90.00
_cell.angle_beta   90.00
_cell.angle_gamma   90.00
#
_symmetry.space_group_name_H-M   'P 1'
#
loop_
_entity.id
_entity.type
_entity.pdbx_description
1 polymer ?
#
loop_
_entity_poly.entity_id
_entity_poly.type
_entity_poly.pdbx_seq_one_letter_code
_entity_poly.pdbx_strand_id
1 'polypeptide(L)'
;MCVNGKVNTVDDIWVFLRLLSRDIIDFPVHNQGTGQTVPFWTGFNCLLSKNSTDVAVVTYPPIIDAKPTDMSTVFTAMKKCLDMSNEAGQAHAIQTFDQQLYAIAQQVKWSRPDIFESHILRLGGFHTLSCFITSLGKLWADGGFSRFVG
;
A
#
# COMPACT_ATOMS: atom_id res chain seq x y z
N MET A 1 22.80 -7.91 12.51
CA MET A 1 24.02 -7.10 12.80
C MET A 1 23.56 -5.89 13.63
N CYS A 2 24.00 -5.72 14.88
CA CYS A 2 23.54 -4.60 15.72
C CYS A 2 24.17 -3.28 15.26
N VAL A 3 23.36 -2.32 14.84
CA VAL A 3 23.78 -0.93 14.62
C VAL A 3 23.25 -0.08 15.77
N ASN A 4 24.16 0.32 16.66
CA ASN A 4 23.89 1.34 17.68
C ASN A 4 23.96 2.73 17.02
N GLY A 5 22.85 3.18 16.45
CA GLY A 5 22.67 4.56 15.97
C GLY A 5 21.59 5.26 16.78
N LYS A 6 21.85 6.49 17.24
CA LYS A 6 20.82 7.33 17.86
C LYS A 6 19.83 7.78 16.77
N VAL A 7 18.57 7.41 16.95
CA VAL A 7 17.43 7.82 16.11
C VAL A 7 17.11 9.28 16.40
N ASN A 8 17.26 10.16 15.41
CA ASN A 8 17.08 11.61 15.63
C ASN A 8 16.00 12.23 14.73
N THR A 9 15.44 11.49 13.77
CA THR A 9 14.40 11.99 12.86
C THR A 9 13.26 10.98 12.64
N VAL A 10 12.11 11.48 12.18
CA VAL A 10 10.96 10.63 11.79
C VAL A 10 11.33 9.70 10.63
N ASP A 11 12.23 10.14 9.74
CA ASP A 11 12.73 9.33 8.63
C ASP A 11 13.59 8.16 9.13
N ASP A 12 14.40 8.35 10.18
CA ASP A 12 15.16 7.28 10.82
C ASP A 12 14.23 6.22 11.42
N ILE A 13 13.12 6.63 12.04
CA ILE A 13 12.10 5.71 12.58
C ILE A 13 11.46 4.88 11.45
N TRP A 14 11.15 5.51 10.31
CA TRP A 14 10.58 4.82 9.15
C TRP A 14 11.56 3.89 8.44
N VAL A 15 12.85 4.23 8.45
CA VAL A 15 13.91 3.33 7.99
C VAL A 15 14.07 2.17 8.97
N PHE A 16 14.05 2.42 10.28
CA PHE A 16 14.15 1.38 11.30
C PHE A 16 12.96 0.41 11.28
N LEU A 17 11.73 0.90 11.15
CA LEU A 17 10.53 0.07 10.98
C LEU A 17 10.61 -0.82 9.73
N ARG A 18 11.24 -0.33 8.66
CA ARG A 18 11.46 -1.12 7.44
C ARG A 18 12.62 -2.09 7.54
N LEU A 19 13.70 -1.74 8.25
CA LEU A 19 14.81 -2.65 8.53
C LEU A 19 14.38 -3.79 9.45
N LEU A 20 13.59 -3.51 10.49
CA LEU A 20 12.96 -4.53 11.33
C LEU A 20 12.04 -5.43 10.52
N SER A 21 11.37 -4.91 9.49
CA SER A 21 10.54 -5.73 8.60
C SER A 21 11.35 -6.59 7.61
N ARG A 22 12.58 -6.16 7.25
CA ARG A 22 13.49 -6.89 6.35
C ARG A 22 14.25 -8.00 7.09
N ASP A 23 14.70 -7.77 8.31
CA ASP A 23 15.40 -8.78 9.12
C ASP A 23 14.47 -9.90 9.63
N ILE A 24 13.14 -9.79 9.45
CA ILE A 24 12.19 -10.90 9.66
C ILE A 24 12.31 -11.97 8.55
N ILE A 25 12.85 -11.62 7.38
CA ILE A 25 12.89 -12.50 6.21
C ILE A 25 14.11 -13.44 6.25
N ASP A 26 15.21 -13.03 6.91
CA ASP A 26 16.49 -13.76 6.95
C ASP A 26 16.71 -14.55 8.24
N PHE A 27 15.65 -14.96 8.94
CA PHE A 27 15.83 -15.98 9.98
C PHE A 27 16.20 -17.31 9.30
N PRO A 28 17.41 -17.86 9.51
CA PRO A 28 17.56 -19.30 9.35
C PRO A 28 16.48 -19.91 10.24
N VAL A 29 15.74 -20.90 9.73
CA VAL A 29 14.84 -21.74 10.54
C VAL A 29 15.71 -22.47 11.55
N HIS A 30 16.13 -21.76 12.58
CA HIS A 30 16.86 -22.31 13.69
C HIS A 30 15.78 -22.75 14.66
N ASN A 31 15.55 -24.06 14.66
CA ASN A 31 14.81 -24.77 15.69
C ASN A 31 15.43 -24.46 17.06
N GLN A 32 15.05 -23.33 17.66
CA GLN A 32 15.30 -23.07 19.07
C GLN A 32 13.97 -22.81 19.77
N GLY A 33 13.39 -23.91 20.24
CA GLY A 33 12.82 -24.00 21.58
C GLY A 33 11.53 -23.23 21.90
N THR A 34 10.88 -22.57 20.94
CA THR A 34 9.56 -21.97 21.15
C THR A 34 8.56 -22.58 20.17
N GLY A 35 7.46 -23.12 20.69
CA GLY A 35 6.52 -24.04 20.01
C GLY A 35 5.66 -23.45 18.89
N GLN A 36 6.18 -22.53 18.07
CA GLN A 36 5.49 -22.01 16.89
C GLN A 36 5.61 -23.03 15.74
N THR A 37 4.65 -23.96 15.67
CA THR A 37 4.62 -25.02 14.64
C THR A 37 4.15 -24.52 13.28
N VAL A 38 3.38 -23.43 13.25
CA VAL A 38 2.80 -22.86 12.03
C VAL A 38 3.50 -21.54 11.72
N PRO A 39 4.08 -21.37 10.51
CA PRO A 39 4.73 -20.12 10.13
C PRO A 39 3.72 -18.98 10.07
N PHE A 40 4.15 -17.77 10.42
CA PHE A 40 3.36 -16.56 10.19
C PHE A 40 3.20 -16.30 8.68
N TRP A 41 2.31 -15.38 8.28
CA TRP A 41 1.97 -15.10 6.88
C TRP A 41 3.20 -14.99 5.96
N THR A 42 4.22 -14.24 6.37
CA THR A 42 5.47 -14.10 5.60
C THR A 42 6.21 -15.42 5.44
N GLY A 43 6.39 -16.18 6.51
CA GLY A 43 7.06 -17.49 6.47
C GLY A 43 6.29 -18.52 5.64
N PHE A 44 4.96 -18.52 5.75
CA PHE A 44 4.10 -19.38 4.93
C PHE A 44 4.25 -19.07 3.44
N ASN A 45 4.20 -17.79 3.06
CA ASN A 45 4.40 -17.38 1.67
C ASN A 45 5.82 -17.65 1.18
N CYS A 46 6.83 -17.49 2.05
CA CYS A 46 8.22 -17.81 1.72
C CYS A 46 8.41 -19.30 1.42
N LEU A 47 7.80 -20.19 2.21
CA LEU A 47 7.84 -21.65 1.98
C LEU A 47 7.12 -22.07 0.69
N LEU A 48 6.06 -21.35 0.31
CA LEU A 48 5.31 -21.62 -0.92
C LEU A 48 5.96 -21.00 -2.16
N SER A 49 6.78 -19.96 -2.01
CA SER A 49 7.43 -19.28 -3.12
C SER A 49 8.52 -20.17 -3.72
N LYS A 50 8.35 -20.54 -5.00
CA LYS A 50 9.31 -21.39 -5.73
C LYS A 50 10.45 -20.59 -6.37
N ASN A 51 10.30 -19.27 -6.48
CA ASN A 51 11.24 -18.39 -7.16
C ASN A 51 11.76 -17.33 -6.19
N SER A 52 13.05 -16.99 -6.31
CA SER A 52 13.55 -15.71 -5.80
C SER A 52 12.86 -14.60 -6.58
N THR A 53 12.09 -13.77 -5.87
CA THR A 53 11.46 -12.59 -6.49
C THR A 53 12.51 -11.50 -6.69
N ASP A 54 12.35 -10.70 -7.74
CA ASP A 54 13.18 -9.51 -7.92
C ASP A 54 13.01 -8.58 -6.72
N VAL A 55 14.12 -8.00 -6.26
CA VAL A 55 14.12 -7.11 -5.10
C VAL A 55 13.37 -5.83 -5.45
N ALA A 56 12.23 -5.61 -4.80
CA ALA A 56 11.51 -4.35 -4.91
C ALA A 56 12.29 -3.22 -4.22
N VAL A 57 12.60 -2.16 -4.98
CA VAL A 57 13.19 -0.93 -4.46
C VAL A 57 12.06 0.07 -4.20
N VAL A 58 11.99 0.56 -2.96
CA VAL A 58 11.01 1.60 -2.59
C VAL A 58 11.69 2.95 -2.70
N THR A 59 11.16 3.81 -3.57
CA THR A 59 11.59 5.20 -3.72
C THR A 59 10.46 6.14 -3.32
N TYR A 60 10.84 7.37 -2.96
CA TYR A 60 9.89 8.41 -2.59
C TYR A 60 9.86 9.49 -3.68
N PRO A 61 8.69 9.74 -4.30
CA PRO A 61 8.57 10.87 -5.21
C PRO A 61 8.65 12.19 -4.43
N PRO A 62 9.05 13.30 -5.09
CA PRO A 62 9.10 14.62 -4.47
C PRO A 62 7.70 15.07 -4.02
N ILE A 63 7.65 15.74 -2.86
CA ILE A 63 6.43 16.30 -2.29
C ILE A 63 5.82 17.32 -3.26
N ILE A 64 4.51 17.27 -3.41
CA ILE A 64 3.74 18.28 -4.15
C ILE A 64 3.23 19.29 -3.13
N ASP A 65 3.79 20.49 -3.15
CA ASP A 65 3.38 21.59 -2.27
C ASP A 65 2.12 22.28 -2.82
N ALA A 66 1.00 21.59 -2.72
CA ALA A 66 -0.31 22.09 -3.12
C ALA A 66 -1.42 21.36 -2.34
N LYS A 67 -2.63 21.91 -2.36
CA LYS A 67 -3.75 21.30 -1.65
C LYS A 67 -4.09 19.94 -2.27
N PRO A 68 -4.17 18.84 -1.48
CA PRO A 68 -4.40 17.50 -2.02
C PRO A 68 -5.72 17.33 -2.75
N THR A 69 -6.75 18.11 -2.39
CA THR A 69 -8.08 18.05 -2.99
C THR A 69 -8.18 18.73 -4.35
N ASP A 70 -7.17 19.50 -4.74
CA ASP A 70 -7.22 20.22 -6.00
C ASP A 70 -6.98 19.24 -7.16
N MET A 71 -7.85 19.30 -8.17
CA MET A 71 -7.77 18.42 -9.36
C MET A 71 -6.41 18.50 -10.05
N SER A 72 -5.77 19.67 -10.06
CA SER A 72 -4.42 19.88 -10.60
C SER A 72 -3.35 19.13 -9.81
N THR A 73 -3.46 19.11 -8.47
CA THR A 73 -2.57 18.35 -7.58
C THR A 73 -2.70 16.86 -7.84
N VAL A 74 -3.93 16.35 -7.89
CA VAL A 74 -4.21 14.93 -8.17
C VAL A 74 -3.72 14.55 -9.57
N PHE A 75 -3.98 15.38 -10.58
CA PHE A 75 -3.46 15.17 -11.93
C PHE A 75 -1.93 15.08 -11.95
N THR A 76 -1.25 16.01 -11.27
CA THR A 76 0.22 16.02 -11.20
C THR A 76 0.74 14.76 -10.50
N ALA A 77 0.11 14.34 -9.40
CA ALA A 77 0.46 13.11 -8.69
C ALA A 77 0.27 11.85 -9.57
N MET A 78 -0.85 11.78 -10.30
CA MET A 78 -1.14 10.68 -11.22
C MET A 78 -0.17 10.64 -12.39
N LYS A 79 0.15 11.80 -12.97
CA LYS A 79 1.08 11.89 -14.10
C LYS A 79 2.49 11.49 -13.69
N LYS A 80 2.98 11.97 -12.54
CA LYS A 80 4.27 11.53 -11.98
C LYS A 80 4.34 10.03 -11.74
N CYS A 81 3.28 9.43 -11.18
CA CYS A 81 3.24 7.98 -10.98
C CYS A 81 3.32 7.21 -12.31
N LEU A 82 2.60 7.68 -13.33
CA LEU A 82 2.62 7.07 -14.66
C LEU A 82 4.01 7.18 -15.31
N ASP A 83 4.63 8.35 -15.24
CA ASP A 83 5.95 8.59 -15.82
C ASP A 83 7.02 7.73 -15.14
N MET A 84 7.01 7.61 -13.81
CA MET A 84 7.90 6.70 -13.08
C MET A 84 7.69 5.23 -13.47
N SER A 85 6.44 4.78 -13.63
CA SER A 85 6.17 3.41 -14.10
C SER A 85 6.68 3.17 -15.52
N ASN A 86 6.54 4.15 -16.41
CA ASN A 86 7.07 4.06 -17.77
C ASN A 86 8.60 4.02 -17.78
N GLU A 87 9.26 4.85 -16.97
CA GLU A 87 10.72 4.85 -16.80
C GLU A 87 11.24 3.53 -16.23
N ALA A 88 10.46 2.88 -15.35
CA ALA A 88 10.74 1.55 -14.83
C ALA A 88 10.40 0.41 -15.81
N GLY A 89 9.91 0.71 -17.02
CA GLY A 89 9.52 -0.28 -18.03
C GLY A 89 8.26 -1.07 -17.67
N GLN A 90 7.41 -0.56 -16.78
CA GLN A 90 6.16 -1.19 -16.38
C GLN A 90 5.04 -0.86 -17.36
N ALA A 91 4.31 -1.87 -17.84
CA ALA A 91 3.19 -1.68 -18.76
C ALA A 91 1.99 -0.93 -18.14
N HIS A 92 1.85 -1.03 -16.81
CA HIS A 92 0.74 -0.43 -16.07
C HIS A 92 1.26 0.30 -14.83
N ALA A 93 0.69 1.47 -14.56
CA ALA A 93 0.92 2.21 -13.32
C ALA A 93 -0.21 1.92 -12.34
N ILE A 94 0.10 1.50 -11.12
CA ILE A 94 -0.91 1.25 -10.08
C ILE A 94 -0.74 2.30 -8.99
N GLN A 95 -1.78 3.11 -8.77
CA GLN A 95 -1.76 4.13 -7.73
C GLN A 95 -2.95 3.96 -6.78
N THR A 96 -2.66 3.97 -5.49
CA THR A 96 -3.65 3.80 -4.43
C THR A 96 -3.96 5.14 -3.78
N PHE A 97 -5.24 5.48 -3.64
CA PHE A 97 -5.71 6.72 -3.03
C PHE A 97 -6.60 6.45 -1.82
N ASP A 98 -6.67 7.40 -0.89
CA ASP A 98 -7.75 7.44 0.08
C ASP A 98 -9.12 7.60 -0.62
N GLN A 99 -10.22 7.40 0.11
CA GLN A 99 -11.54 7.37 -0.51
C GLN A 99 -11.94 8.70 -1.17
N GLN A 100 -11.59 9.84 -0.59
CA GLN A 100 -12.00 11.15 -1.12
C GLN A 100 -11.17 11.50 -2.36
N LEU A 101 -9.85 11.29 -2.28
CA LEU A 101 -8.93 11.50 -3.40
C LEU A 101 -9.15 10.49 -4.52
N TYR A 102 -9.58 9.27 -4.22
CA TYR A 102 -9.92 8.28 -5.25
C TYR A 102 -11.06 8.76 -6.15
N ALA A 103 -12.09 9.39 -5.58
CA ALA A 103 -13.19 9.94 -6.37
C ALA A 103 -12.70 11.05 -7.32
N ILE A 104 -11.83 11.94 -6.84
CA ILE A 104 -11.21 12.99 -7.65
C ILE A 104 -10.29 12.39 -8.72
N ALA A 105 -9.46 11.41 -8.37
CA ALA A 105 -8.57 10.73 -9.30
C ALA A 105 -9.33 10.03 -10.43
N GLN A 106 -10.49 9.42 -10.13
CA GLN A 106 -11.36 8.84 -11.15
C GLN A 106 -11.92 9.91 -12.10
N GLN A 107 -12.34 11.06 -11.59
CA GLN A 107 -12.77 12.18 -12.44
C GLN A 107 -11.63 12.67 -13.34
N VAL A 108 -10.41 12.79 -12.80
CA VAL A 108 -9.22 13.13 -13.59
C VAL A 108 -8.97 12.10 -14.68
N LYS A 109 -8.99 10.80 -14.35
CA LYS A 109 -8.80 9.72 -15.32
C LYS A 109 -9.85 9.76 -16.43
N TRP A 110 -11.13 9.90 -16.08
CA TRP A 110 -12.22 9.97 -17.05
C TRP A 110 -12.17 11.23 -17.92
N SER A 111 -11.64 12.33 -17.40
CA SER A 111 -11.46 13.55 -18.19
C SER A 111 -10.36 13.41 -19.25
N ARG A 112 -9.40 12.50 -19.06
CA ARG A 112 -8.21 12.29 -19.91
C ARG A 112 -7.91 10.81 -20.12
N PRO A 113 -8.81 10.05 -20.75
CA PRO A 113 -8.62 8.61 -20.95
C PRO A 113 -7.41 8.31 -21.85
N ASP A 114 -7.07 9.24 -22.75
CA ASP A 114 -5.89 9.21 -23.63
C ASP A 114 -4.56 9.14 -22.86
N ILE A 115 -4.47 9.83 -21.73
CA ILE A 115 -3.26 9.88 -20.91
C ILE A 115 -3.19 8.69 -19.95
N PHE A 116 -4.33 8.31 -19.37
CA PHE A 116 -4.38 7.43 -18.21
C PHE A 116 -4.94 6.03 -18.52
N GLU A 117 -4.90 5.60 -19.78
CA GLU A 117 -5.39 4.29 -20.21
C GLU A 117 -4.72 3.14 -19.44
N SER A 118 -3.39 3.16 -19.33
CA SER A 118 -2.59 2.16 -18.61
C SER A 118 -2.52 2.38 -17.09
N HIS A 119 -3.20 3.39 -16.57
CA HIS A 119 -3.16 3.76 -15.15
C HIS A 119 -4.31 3.11 -14.38
N ILE A 120 -4.01 2.23 -13.43
CA ILE A 120 -4.97 1.52 -12.59
C ILE A 120 -5.08 2.22 -11.23
N LEU A 121 -6.24 2.81 -10.95
CA LEU A 121 -6.54 3.45 -9.67
C LEU A 121 -7.13 2.43 -8.70
N ARG A 122 -6.65 2.43 -7.45
CA ARG A 122 -7.13 1.55 -6.38
C ARG A 122 -7.52 2.36 -5.13
N LEU A 123 -8.56 1.91 -4.43
CA LEU A 123 -8.89 2.41 -3.10
C LEU A 123 -7.89 1.86 -2.06
N GLY A 124 -7.50 2.69 -1.09
CA GLY A 124 -6.66 2.29 0.04
C GLY A 124 -7.19 1.04 0.75
N GLY A 125 -6.31 0.15 1.21
CA GLY A 125 -6.70 -1.10 1.86
C GLY A 125 -7.63 -0.90 3.07
N PHE A 126 -7.33 0.12 3.89
CA PHE A 126 -8.18 0.52 5.00
C PHE A 126 -9.59 0.93 4.54
N HIS A 127 -9.68 1.84 3.57
CA HIS A 127 -10.96 2.29 3.03
C HIS A 127 -11.72 1.16 2.32
N THR A 128 -11.01 0.23 1.67
CA THR A 128 -11.64 -0.93 1.01
C THR A 128 -12.33 -1.81 2.05
N LEU A 129 -11.64 -2.12 3.14
CA LEU A 129 -12.20 -2.89 4.24
C LEU A 129 -13.35 -2.14 4.92
N SER A 130 -13.18 -0.84 5.16
CA SER A 130 -14.23 0.00 5.75
C SER A 130 -15.49 0.02 4.88
N CYS A 131 -15.37 0.28 3.58
CA CYS A 131 -16.49 0.22 2.63
C CYS A 131 -17.17 -1.15 2.64
N PHE A 132 -16.41 -2.24 2.69
CA PHE A 132 -16.94 -3.60 2.71
C PHE A 132 -17.74 -3.88 4.00
N ILE A 133 -17.17 -3.58 5.17
CA ILE A 133 -17.84 -3.75 6.47
C ILE A 133 -19.10 -2.90 6.55
N THR A 134 -19.04 -1.63 6.11
CA THR A 134 -20.22 -0.76 6.06
C THR A 134 -21.31 -1.32 5.13
N SER A 135 -20.93 -1.88 3.98
CA SER A 135 -21.88 -2.48 3.04
C SER A 135 -22.56 -3.71 3.64
N LEU A 136 -21.80 -4.56 4.34
CA LEU A 136 -22.35 -5.69 5.09
C LEU A 136 -23.30 -5.23 6.21
N GLY A 137 -22.91 -4.22 6.99
CA GLY A 137 -23.76 -3.67 8.05
C GLY A 137 -25.10 -3.14 7.52
N LYS A 138 -25.09 -2.51 6.33
CA LYS A 138 -26.32 -2.06 5.66
C LYS A 138 -27.16 -3.20 5.13
N LEU A 139 -26.55 -4.21 4.48
CA LEU A 139 -27.26 -5.36 3.94
C LEU A 139 -27.96 -6.17 5.03
N TRP A 140 -27.33 -6.28 6.19
CA TRP A 140 -27.82 -7.06 7.34
C TRP A 140 -28.43 -6.17 8.44
N ALA A 141 -28.74 -4.91 8.13
CA ALA A 141 -29.27 -3.96 9.10
C ALA A 141 -30.58 -4.46 9.75
N ASP A 142 -31.44 -5.08 8.95
CA ASP A 142 -32.73 -5.65 9.37
C ASP A 142 -32.59 -7.01 10.08
N GLY A 143 -31.42 -7.64 10.00
CA GLY A 143 -31.07 -8.87 10.74
C GLY A 143 -30.64 -8.64 12.18
N GLY A 144 -30.79 -7.41 12.70
CA GLY A 144 -30.39 -7.02 14.06
C GLY A 144 -29.01 -6.38 14.18
N PHE A 145 -28.29 -6.19 13.07
CA PHE A 145 -26.95 -5.60 13.05
C PHE A 145 -26.95 -4.07 13.21
N SER A 146 -28.09 -3.42 12.93
CA SER A 146 -28.33 -1.99 13.16
C SER A 146 -28.09 -1.55 14.62
N ARG A 147 -28.13 -2.49 15.58
CA ARG A 147 -27.91 -2.22 17.01
C ARG A 147 -26.44 -2.07 17.41
N PHE A 148 -25.51 -2.46 16.55
CA PHE A 148 -24.06 -2.49 16.85
C PHE A 148 -23.23 -1.49 16.02
N VAL A 149 -23.85 -0.83 15.04
CA VAL A 149 -23.20 0.14 14.14
C VAL A 149 -23.98 1.45 14.23
N GLY A 150 -23.89 2.10 15.40
CA GLY A 150 -24.43 3.44 15.66
C GLY A 150 -23.31 4.46 15.77
#